data_AF-D1VXB4-F1
#
_entry.id   AF-D1VXB4-F1
#
_cell.length_a   1.000
_cell.length_b   1.000
_cell.length_c   1.000
_cell.angle_alpha   90.00
_cell.angle_beta   90.00
_cell.angle_gamma   90.00
#
_symmetry.space_group_name_H-M   'P 1'
#
loop_
_entity.id
_entity.type
_entity.pdbx_description
1 polymer ?
#
loop_
_entity_poly.entity_id
_entity_poly.type
_entity_poly.pdbx_seq_one_letter_code
_entity_poly.pdbx_strand_id
1 'polypeptide(L)' 'MLTIKQKISGTFRSDSGADAFFAIHSISDTAWKNHQSQLNAISTILSL' A
#
# COMPACT_ATOMS: atom_id res chain seq x y z
N MET A 1 13.44 -20.76 -17.05
CA MET A 1 13.91 -19.38 -16.76
C MET A 1 13.09 -18.88 -15.58
N LEU A 2 13.68 -18.86 -14.38
CA LEU A 2 13.01 -18.46 -13.14
C LEU A 2 13.14 -16.94 -13.01
N THR A 3 12.05 -16.19 -13.13
CA THR A 3 12.10 -14.74 -12.91
C THR A 3 12.28 -14.49 -11.42
N ILE A 4 13.51 -14.28 -10.98
CA ILE A 4 13.81 -13.96 -9.59
C ILE A 4 13.18 -12.59 -9.31
N LYS A 5 12.09 -12.55 -8.52
CA LYS A 5 11.56 -11.30 -7.98
C LYS A 5 12.62 -10.72 -7.05
N GLN A 6 13.44 -9.81 -7.56
CA GLN A 6 14.37 -9.08 -6.72
C GLN A 6 13.57 -8.30 -5.67
N LYS A 7 14.00 -8.38 -4.40
CA LYS A 7 13.46 -7.54 -3.35
C LYS A 7 13.88 -6.11 -3.67
N ILE A 8 12.92 -5.30 -4.10
CA ILE A 8 13.12 -3.86 -4.24
C ILE A 8 12.97 -3.28 -2.83
N SER A 9 14.09 -3.07 -2.13
CA SER A 9 14.10 -2.29 -0.88
C SER A 9 14.47 -0.85 -1.22
N GLY A 10 13.51 0.05 -1.12
CA GLY A 10 13.74 1.50 -1.20
C GLY A 10 13.78 2.12 0.21
N THR A 11 14.55 3.20 0.38
CA THR A 11 14.46 4.05 1.56
C THR A 11 13.45 5.15 1.31
N PHE A 12 12.59 5.46 2.29
CA PHE A 12 11.73 6.63 2.21
C PHE A 12 12.57 7.90 2.38
N ARG A 13 12.15 8.99 1.73
CA ARG A 13 12.82 10.30 1.84
C ARG A 13 12.48 11.02 3.15
N SER A 14 11.40 10.61 3.82
CA SER A 14 10.98 11.12 5.12
C SER A 14 10.20 10.04 5.89
N ASP A 15 10.24 10.12 7.22
CA ASP A 15 9.44 9.25 8.09
C ASP A 15 7.94 9.44 7.84
N SER A 16 7.51 10.69 7.63
CA SER A 16 6.12 10.99 7.26
C SER A 16 5.67 10.31 5.96
N GLY A 17 6.57 10.17 4.99
CA GLY A 17 6.30 9.47 3.74
C GLY A 17 6.24 7.96 3.93
N ALA A 18 7.07 7.42 4.83
CA ALA A 18 7.01 6.01 5.22
C ALA A 18 5.68 5.70 5.91
N ASP A 19 5.29 6.49 6.90
CA ASP A 19 4.05 6.30 7.67
C ASP A 19 2.81 6.38 6.76
N ALA A 20 2.76 7.38 5.88
CA ALA A 20 1.68 7.51 4.91
C ALA A 20 1.60 6.30 3.97
N PHE A 21 2.75 5.81 3.49
CA PHE A 21 2.80 4.61 2.66
C PHE A 21 2.29 3.37 3.43
N PHE A 22 2.76 3.16 4.66
CA PHE A 22 2.33 2.02 5.47
C PHE A 22 0.83 2.03 5.75
N ALA A 23 0.26 3.20 6.06
CA ALA A 23 -1.17 3.35 6.30
C ALA A 23 -2.00 2.99 5.05
N ILE A 24 -1.67 3.59 3.90
CA ILE A 24 -2.38 3.33 2.64
C ILE A 24 -2.23 1.88 2.20
N HIS A 25 -1.03 1.32 2.32
CA HIS A 25 -0.75 -0.07 1.97
C HIS A 25 -1.53 -1.04 2.85
N SER A 26 -1.54 -0.81 4.18
CA SER A 26 -2.28 -1.65 5.13
C SER A 26 -3.78 -1.68 4.84
N ILE A 27 -4.38 -0.53 4.55
CA ILE A 27 -5.82 -0.43 4.23
C ILE A 27 -6.13 -1.10 2.88
N SER A 28 -5.30 -0.85 1.87
CA SER A 28 -5.46 -1.45 0.54
C SER A 28 -5.34 -2.98 0.58
N ASP A 29 -4.40 -3.50 1.38
CA ASP A 29 -4.24 -4.94 1.60
C ASP A 29 -5.42 -5.55 2.34
N THR A 30 -5.98 -4.81 3.31
CA THR A 30 -7.17 -5.24 4.05
C THR A 30 -8.39 -5.31 3.12
N ALA A 31 -8.58 -4.30 2.27
CA ALA A 31 -9.63 -4.30 1.26
C ALA A 31 -9.50 -5.50 0.31
N TRP A 32 -8.28 -5.77 -0.17
CA TRP A 32 -8.02 -6.93 -1.02
C TRP A 32 -8.33 -8.26 -0.33
N LYS A 33 -7.89 -8.45 0.92
CA LYS A 33 -8.17 -9.65 1.73
C LYS A 33 -9.68 -9.84 1.97
N ASN A 34 -10.43 -8.76 2.02
CA ASN A 34 -11.89 -8.77 2.20
C ASN A 34 -12.67 -8.83 0.87
N HIS A 35 -12.00 -9.04 -0.27
CA HIS A 35 -12.61 -9.02 -1.61
C HIS A 35 -13.31 -7.69 -1.97
N GLN A 36 -12.85 -6.59 -1.37
CA GLN A 36 -13.32 -5.24 -1.64
C GLN A 36 -12.39 -4.53 -2.64
N SER A 37 -12.91 -3.51 -3.33
CA SER A 37 -12.12 -2.67 -4.23
C SER A 37 -11.10 -1.85 -3.44
N GLN A 38 -9.82 -2.05 -3.72
CA GLN A 38 -8.72 -1.30 -3.11
C GLN A 38 -8.80 0.20 -3.46
N LEU A 39 -9.18 0.52 -4.70
CA LEU A 39 -9.37 1.91 -5.13
C LEU A 39 -10.49 2.61 -4.34
N ASN A 40 -11.59 1.90 -4.07
CA ASN A 40 -12.68 2.45 -3.27
C ASN A 40 -12.24 2.66 -1.81
N ALA A 41 -11.44 1.73 -1.26
CA ALA A 41 -10.89 1.87 0.08
C ALA A 41 -9.97 3.10 0.19
N ILE A 42 -9.07 3.31 -0.78
CA ILE A 42 -8.22 4.50 -0.83
C ILE A 42 -9.05 5.77 -1.01
N SER A 43 -10.03 5.77 -1.91
CA SER A 43 -10.93 6.91 -2.12
C SER A 43 -11.69 7.29 -0.85
N THR A 44 -12.05 6.31 -0.02
CA THR A 44 -12.73 6.54 1.26
C THR A 44 -11.82 7.29 2.24
N ILE A 45 -10.53 6.92 2.32
CA ILE A 45 -9.55 7.61 3.16
C ILE A 45 -9.41 9.09 2.76
N LEU A 46 -9.36 9.36 1.46
CA LEU A 46 -9.20 10.72 0.93
C LEU A 46 -10.45 11.61 1.11
N SER A 47 -11.60 10.99 1.33
CA SER A 47 -12.88 11.69 1.52
C SER A 47 -13.29 11.91 2.98
N LEU A 48 -12.50 11.41 3.93
CA LEU A 48 -12.68 11.62 5.39
C LEU A 48 -12.08 12.96 5.83
#